data_AF-A0A135YRU1-F1
#
_entry.id   AF-A0A135YRU1-F1
#
_cell.length_a   1.000
_cell.length_b   1.000
_cell.length_c   1.000
_cell.angle_alpha   90.00
_cell.angle_beta   90.00
_cell.angle_gamma   90.00
#
_symmetry.space_group_name_H-M   'P 1'
#
loop_
_entity.id
_entity.type
_entity.pdbx_description
1 polymer ?
#
loop_
_entity_poly.entity_id
_entity_poly.type
_entity_poly.pdbx_seq_one_letter_code
_entity_poly.pdbx_strand_id
1 'polypeptide(L)'
;MNNSMPVKGLTMTIIFEAESANYGESVGNIAALKKMSRDKGEQYTYISRQALTYNMVEQLGEPLASVNTESKKEKGVIQYDKECTVADYPELDFFGYLKTQKDSNGLKRSAKVRVSNAISLESYKGDLDFLTNKGLADRIGNTMNIAQAEIHHSLYKYTVVMDLDQIGYDDADSENIIDIGSAEKSRRVQK
;
A
#
# COMPACT_ATOMS: atom_id res chain seq x y z
N MET A 1 29.24 -22.28 10.50
CA MET A 1 29.82 -20.94 10.74
C MET A 1 28.69 -20.06 11.25
N ASN A 2 28.72 -19.65 12.53
CA ASN A 2 27.79 -18.67 13.07
C ASN A 2 28.20 -17.29 12.55
N ASN A 3 27.69 -16.92 11.38
CA ASN A 3 27.78 -15.55 10.88
C ASN A 3 26.41 -14.91 11.05
N SER A 4 25.99 -14.71 12.32
CA SER A 4 24.79 -13.91 12.57
C SER A 4 25.15 -12.46 12.21
N MET A 5 24.72 -12.00 11.05
CA MET A 5 24.76 -10.57 10.75
C MET A 5 24.11 -9.83 11.93
N PRO A 6 24.72 -8.74 12.44
CA PRO A 6 24.10 -7.96 13.50
C PRO A 6 22.72 -7.51 13.01
N VAL A 7 21.70 -7.67 13.85
CA VAL A 7 20.34 -7.26 13.53
C VAL A 7 20.33 -5.78 13.22
N LYS A 8 19.88 -5.41 12.02
CA LYS A 8 19.79 -4.03 11.55
C LYS A 8 18.33 -3.72 11.25
N GLY A 9 17.79 -2.74 11.96
CA GLY A 9 16.44 -2.25 11.76
C GLY A 9 16.42 -0.74 11.66
N LEU A 10 15.47 -0.21 10.89
CA LEU A 10 15.15 1.21 10.84
C LEU A 10 13.67 1.40 11.16
N THR A 11 13.34 2.31 12.06
CA THR A 11 11.96 2.72 12.32
C THR A 11 11.85 4.23 12.16
N MET A 12 10.87 4.68 11.40
CA MET A 12 10.60 6.10 11.16
C MET A 12 9.12 6.37 11.37
N THR A 13 8.81 7.43 12.12
CA THR A 13 7.47 8.01 12.16
C THR A 13 7.46 9.27 11.32
N ILE A 14 6.57 9.30 10.33
CA ILE A 14 6.49 10.37 9.34
C ILE A 14 5.20 11.13 9.60
N ILE A 15 5.31 12.46 9.62
CA ILE A 15 4.19 13.39 9.71
C ILE A 15 4.21 14.25 8.46
N PHE A 16 3.07 14.35 7.78
CA PHE A 16 2.94 15.14 6.56
C PHE A 16 1.54 15.75 6.45
N GLU A 17 1.43 16.87 5.76
CA GLU A 17 0.16 17.55 5.48
C GLU A 17 -0.50 16.96 4.25
N ALA A 18 -1.80 16.71 4.31
CA ALA A 18 -2.58 16.22 3.18
C ALA A 18 -4.05 16.59 3.29
N GLU A 19 -4.76 16.47 2.16
CA GLU A 19 -6.18 16.75 2.06
C GLU A 19 -6.89 15.63 1.31
N SER A 20 -7.94 15.09 1.93
CA SER A 20 -8.92 14.19 1.28
C SER A 20 -8.29 13.02 0.50
N ALA A 21 -7.23 12.43 1.07
CA ALA A 21 -6.26 11.63 0.33
C ALA A 21 -6.63 10.14 0.12
N ASN A 22 -7.68 9.60 0.78
CA ASN A 22 -8.08 8.22 0.56
C ASN A 22 -9.58 7.97 0.79
N TYR A 23 -10.30 7.83 -0.32
CA TYR A 23 -11.72 7.49 -0.34
C TYR A 23 -11.94 5.96 -0.23
N GLY A 24 -13.04 5.59 0.39
CA GLY A 24 -13.53 4.22 0.51
C GLY A 24 -14.58 3.91 -0.56
N GLU A 25 -15.37 2.87 -0.29
CA GLU A 25 -16.57 2.58 -1.08
C GLU A 25 -17.61 3.68 -0.87
N SER A 26 -18.15 4.19 -1.97
CA SER A 26 -19.16 5.24 -1.94
C SER A 26 -20.46 4.74 -1.33
N VAL A 27 -21.09 5.56 -0.50
CA VAL A 27 -22.43 5.30 0.02
C VAL A 27 -23.41 6.19 -0.75
N GLY A 28 -24.13 5.61 -1.69
CA GLY A 28 -24.98 6.38 -2.61
C GLY A 28 -24.15 7.29 -3.51
N ASN A 29 -24.48 8.58 -3.56
CA ASN A 29 -23.81 9.59 -4.40
C ASN A 29 -22.77 10.44 -3.62
N ILE A 30 -22.24 9.89 -2.53
CA ILE A 30 -21.24 10.55 -1.68
C ILE A 30 -19.93 9.76 -1.75
N ALA A 31 -18.85 10.43 -2.16
CA ALA A 31 -17.50 9.90 -2.01
C ALA A 31 -17.08 10.03 -0.54
N ALA A 32 -17.08 8.89 0.15
CA ALA A 32 -16.78 8.83 1.59
C ALA A 32 -15.28 8.60 1.82
N LEU A 33 -14.65 9.43 2.66
CA LEU A 33 -13.30 9.19 3.13
C LEU A 33 -13.26 7.93 3.99
N LYS A 34 -12.13 7.22 3.93
CA LYS A 34 -11.85 6.14 4.88
C LYS A 34 -11.64 6.73 6.26
N LYS A 35 -12.43 6.24 7.22
CA LYS A 35 -12.49 6.76 8.59
C LYS A 35 -12.37 5.63 9.59
N MET A 36 -11.83 5.94 10.76
CA MET A 36 -11.81 5.06 11.92
C MET A 36 -12.19 5.83 13.18
N SER A 37 -12.99 5.20 14.03
CA SER A 37 -13.34 5.77 15.34
C SER A 37 -12.22 5.52 16.34
N ARG A 38 -11.86 6.53 17.13
CA ARG A 38 -10.91 6.42 18.25
C ARG A 38 -11.44 7.15 19.48
N ASP A 39 -10.80 6.87 20.61
CA ASP A 39 -11.09 7.48 21.91
C ASP A 39 -12.59 7.43 22.27
N LYS A 40 -13.21 8.59 22.50
CA LYS A 40 -14.63 8.71 22.90
C LYS A 40 -15.60 8.71 21.72
N GLY A 41 -15.20 8.17 20.57
CA GLY A 41 -16.02 8.10 19.35
C GLY A 41 -15.70 9.16 18.29
N GLU A 42 -14.62 9.92 18.48
CA GLU A 42 -14.12 10.84 17.46
C GLU A 42 -13.71 10.05 16.21
N GLN A 43 -14.00 10.60 15.05
CA GLN A 43 -13.63 10.01 13.77
C GLN A 43 -12.33 10.63 13.26
N TYR A 44 -11.45 9.80 12.73
CA TYR A 44 -10.21 10.21 12.09
C TYR A 44 -10.18 9.66 10.68
N THR A 45 -9.80 10.46 9.70
CA THR A 45 -9.57 9.97 8.34
C THR A 45 -8.23 9.26 8.29
N TYR A 46 -8.10 8.28 7.40
CA TYR A 46 -6.83 7.60 7.22
C TYR A 46 -6.55 7.24 5.77
N ILE A 47 -5.27 7.27 5.42
CA ILE A 47 -4.74 6.68 4.19
C ILE A 47 -4.33 5.25 4.54
N SER A 48 -4.94 4.28 3.85
CA SER A 48 -4.67 2.87 4.10
C SER A 48 -3.21 2.53 3.82
N ARG A 49 -2.63 1.63 4.64
CA ARG A 49 -1.28 1.11 4.39
C ARG A 49 -1.13 0.54 2.98
N GLN A 50 -2.18 -0.06 2.41
CA GLN A 50 -2.18 -0.54 1.03
C GLN A 50 -1.97 0.60 0.02
N ALA A 51 -2.63 1.75 0.21
CA ALA A 51 -2.44 2.92 -0.65
C ALA A 51 -1.03 3.52 -0.48
N LEU A 52 -0.51 3.58 0.75
CA LEU A 52 0.86 4.02 1.00
C LEU A 52 1.89 3.08 0.37
N THR A 53 1.73 1.77 0.57
CA THR A 53 2.60 0.75 -0.03
C THR A 53 2.55 0.81 -1.56
N TYR A 54 1.36 0.95 -2.15
CA TYR A 54 1.21 1.14 -3.59
C TYR A 54 2.01 2.36 -4.08
N ASN A 55 1.86 3.50 -3.42
CA ASN A 55 2.59 4.71 -3.78
C ASN A 55 4.12 4.57 -3.59
N MET A 56 4.56 3.90 -2.52
CA MET A 56 5.98 3.59 -2.30
C MET A 56 6.52 2.71 -3.42
N VAL A 57 5.81 1.66 -3.82
CA VAL A 57 6.20 0.77 -4.93
C VAL A 57 6.33 1.55 -6.24
N GLU A 58 5.38 2.42 -6.57
CA GLU A 58 5.50 3.28 -7.77
C GLU A 58 6.71 4.21 -7.71
N GLN A 59 7.01 4.78 -6.53
CA GLN A 59 8.13 5.70 -6.34
C GLN A 59 9.51 5.05 -6.37
N LEU A 60 9.63 3.74 -6.11
CA LEU A 60 10.89 3.00 -6.27
C LEU A 60 11.40 3.09 -7.72
N GLY A 61 10.49 3.21 -8.69
CA GLY A 61 10.83 3.24 -10.11
C GLY A 61 11.56 1.96 -10.55
N GLU A 62 11.16 0.82 -9.99
CA GLU A 62 11.71 -0.51 -10.28
C GLU A 62 10.68 -1.31 -11.10
N PRO A 63 11.11 -2.36 -11.82
CA PRO A 63 10.17 -3.26 -12.49
C PRO A 63 9.12 -3.80 -11.52
N LEU A 64 7.86 -3.82 -11.97
CA LEU A 64 6.77 -4.45 -11.24
C LEU A 64 6.68 -5.93 -11.61
N ALA A 65 6.50 -6.77 -10.60
CA ALA A 65 6.23 -8.19 -10.75
C ALA A 65 4.95 -8.38 -11.54
N SER A 66 4.98 -9.25 -12.54
CA SER A 66 3.79 -9.61 -13.29
C SER A 66 2.80 -10.32 -12.37
N VAL A 67 1.51 -10.12 -12.65
CA VAL A 67 0.41 -10.77 -11.95
C VAL A 67 -0.43 -11.58 -12.91
N ASN A 68 -1.01 -12.67 -12.42
CA ASN A 68 -1.91 -13.54 -13.18
C ASN A 68 -3.17 -13.85 -12.36
N THR A 69 -4.17 -14.41 -13.04
CA THR A 69 -5.39 -14.94 -12.40
C THR A 69 -5.28 -16.45 -12.31
N GLU A 70 -5.18 -17.01 -11.10
CA GLU A 70 -5.04 -18.48 -10.92
C GLU A 70 -6.31 -19.27 -11.34
N SER A 71 -7.42 -18.60 -11.69
CA SER A 71 -8.59 -19.26 -12.25
C SER A 71 -9.26 -18.46 -13.38
N LYS A 72 -9.56 -19.15 -14.49
CA LYS A 72 -10.34 -18.63 -15.64
C LYS A 72 -11.83 -18.41 -15.34
N LYS A 73 -12.28 -18.54 -14.09
CA LYS A 73 -13.66 -18.25 -13.68
C LYS A 73 -13.77 -16.76 -13.34
N GLU A 74 -14.96 -16.18 -13.49
CA GLU A 74 -15.26 -14.74 -13.39
C GLU A 74 -14.86 -14.05 -12.05
N LYS A 75 -14.29 -14.76 -11.08
CA LYS A 75 -13.82 -14.24 -9.78
C LYS A 75 -12.47 -14.85 -9.36
N GLY A 76 -11.52 -14.94 -10.29
CA GLY A 76 -10.18 -15.42 -9.97
C GLY A 76 -9.43 -14.47 -9.03
N VAL A 77 -8.69 -15.04 -8.07
CA VAL A 77 -7.77 -14.28 -7.22
C VAL A 77 -6.56 -13.86 -8.05
N ILE A 78 -6.24 -12.57 -8.03
CA ILE A 78 -5.02 -12.03 -8.64
C ILE A 78 -3.83 -12.38 -7.75
N GLN A 79 -2.78 -12.95 -8.34
CA GLN A 79 -1.55 -13.31 -7.63
C GLN A 79 -0.32 -12.93 -8.44
N TYR A 80 0.83 -12.80 -7.78
CA TYR A 80 2.11 -12.66 -8.45
C TYR A 80 2.43 -13.91 -9.27
N ASP A 81 3.07 -13.71 -10.42
CA ASP A 81 3.53 -14.80 -11.24
C ASP A 81 4.55 -15.66 -10.48
N LYS A 82 4.51 -16.97 -10.72
CA LYS A 82 5.36 -17.94 -9.99
C LYS A 82 6.83 -17.69 -10.27
N GLU A 83 7.15 -17.22 -11.46
CA GLU A 83 8.51 -16.87 -11.90
C GLU A 83 9.03 -15.56 -11.30
N CYS A 84 8.18 -14.67 -10.76
CA CYS A 84 8.65 -13.38 -10.23
C CYS A 84 9.34 -13.55 -8.88
N THR A 85 10.65 -13.35 -8.78
CA THR A 85 11.39 -13.56 -7.53
C THR A 85 11.84 -12.26 -6.87
N VAL A 86 12.31 -12.33 -5.62
CA VAL A 86 12.93 -11.17 -4.94
C VAL A 86 14.21 -10.72 -5.63
N ALA A 87 14.86 -11.56 -6.46
CA ALA A 87 16.07 -11.18 -7.17
C ALA A 87 15.78 -10.08 -8.22
N ASP A 88 14.62 -10.15 -8.86
CA ASP A 88 14.27 -9.28 -9.98
C ASP A 88 13.33 -8.13 -9.55
N TYR A 89 12.53 -8.34 -8.51
CA TYR A 89 11.44 -7.44 -8.12
C TYR A 89 11.60 -6.93 -6.68
N PRO A 90 12.11 -5.70 -6.49
CA PRO A 90 12.27 -5.10 -5.16
C PRO A 90 10.96 -4.98 -4.37
N GLU A 91 9.80 -4.84 -5.02
CA GLU A 91 8.52 -4.82 -4.31
C GLU A 91 8.26 -6.13 -3.54
N LEU A 92 8.66 -7.28 -4.10
CA LEU A 92 8.50 -8.59 -3.47
C LEU A 92 9.48 -8.75 -2.31
N ASP A 93 10.69 -8.20 -2.47
CA ASP A 93 11.70 -8.20 -1.43
C ASP A 93 11.26 -7.37 -0.21
N PHE A 94 10.80 -6.14 -0.46
CA PHE A 94 10.41 -5.18 0.58
C PHE A 94 9.06 -5.50 1.21
N PHE A 95 8.01 -5.68 0.40
CA PHE A 95 6.64 -5.77 0.88
C PHE A 95 6.12 -7.21 1.00
N GLY A 96 6.96 -8.18 0.61
CA GLY A 96 6.65 -9.60 0.73
C GLY A 96 5.61 -10.06 -0.28
N TYR A 97 5.30 -11.35 -0.21
CA TYR A 97 4.36 -11.98 -1.13
C TYR A 97 3.71 -13.22 -0.51
N LEU A 98 2.62 -13.64 -1.12
CA LEU A 98 2.02 -14.96 -0.96
C LEU A 98 1.73 -15.49 -2.35
N LYS A 99 2.34 -16.61 -2.70
CA LYS A 99 2.08 -17.36 -3.94
C LYS A 99 1.44 -18.69 -3.56
N THR A 100 0.16 -18.87 -3.87
CA THR A 100 -0.50 -20.12 -3.52
C THR A 100 -0.05 -21.23 -4.45
N GLN A 101 -0.03 -22.45 -3.90
CA GLN A 101 0.21 -23.67 -4.65
C GLN A 101 -0.86 -24.66 -4.25
N LYS A 102 -1.32 -25.49 -5.20
CA LYS A 102 -2.26 -26.57 -4.89
C LYS A 102 -1.58 -27.54 -3.95
N ASP A 103 -2.33 -28.00 -2.96
CA ASP A 103 -1.93 -29.04 -2.01
C ASP A 103 -0.69 -28.68 -1.15
N SER A 104 -0.37 -27.39 -1.01
CA SER A 104 0.65 -26.89 -0.08
C SER A 104 0.20 -25.58 0.58
N ASN A 105 0.97 -25.10 1.57
CA ASN A 105 0.73 -23.81 2.21
C ASN A 105 1.14 -22.60 1.34
N GLY A 106 1.63 -22.84 0.12
CA GLY A 106 2.18 -21.83 -0.77
C GLY A 106 3.55 -21.31 -0.33
N LEU A 107 4.17 -20.51 -1.20
CA LEU A 107 5.40 -19.78 -0.88
C LEU A 107 5.02 -18.44 -0.26
N LYS A 108 5.58 -18.14 0.91
CA LYS A 108 5.25 -16.94 1.66
C LYS A 108 6.50 -16.24 2.15
N ARG A 109 6.58 -14.96 1.82
CA ARG A 109 7.56 -14.02 2.39
C ARG A 109 6.82 -12.93 3.16
N SER A 110 7.11 -12.81 4.45
CA SER A 110 6.63 -11.67 5.24
C SER A 110 7.34 -10.38 4.80
N ALA A 111 6.58 -9.28 4.72
CA ALA A 111 7.11 -7.95 4.45
C ALA A 111 8.29 -7.61 5.38
N LYS A 112 9.37 -7.13 4.78
CA LYS A 112 10.55 -6.59 5.48
C LYS A 112 10.42 -5.10 5.72
N VAL A 113 9.61 -4.42 4.92
CA VAL A 113 9.16 -3.03 5.12
C VAL A 113 7.68 -3.05 5.49
N ARG A 114 7.37 -2.68 6.74
CA ARG A 114 6.01 -2.64 7.27
C ARG A 114 5.57 -1.19 7.46
N VAL A 115 4.38 -0.88 6.97
CA VAL A 115 3.82 0.47 6.97
C VAL A 115 2.48 0.45 7.73
N SER A 116 2.30 1.37 8.68
CA SER A 116 1.00 1.57 9.33
C SER A 116 0.05 2.34 8.40
N ASN A 117 -1.24 2.41 8.73
CA ASN A 117 -2.08 3.44 8.12
C ASN A 117 -1.53 4.83 8.49
N ALA A 118 -1.68 5.81 7.59
CA ALA A 118 -1.49 7.21 7.95
C ALA A 118 -2.81 7.75 8.48
N ILE A 119 -2.83 8.13 9.75
CA ILE A 119 -4.05 8.57 10.44
C ILE A 119 -3.95 10.07 10.66
N SER A 120 -5.04 10.80 10.43
CA SER A 120 -5.10 12.23 10.71
C SER A 120 -4.80 12.49 12.19
N LEU A 121 -4.12 13.60 12.46
CA LEU A 121 -3.86 14.07 13.83
C LEU A 121 -5.04 14.86 14.38
N GLU A 122 -5.89 15.39 13.51
CA GLU A 122 -7.14 16.04 13.88
C GLU A 122 -8.34 15.15 13.58
N SER A 123 -9.39 15.33 14.38
CA SER A 123 -10.66 14.66 14.21
C SER A 123 -11.43 15.24 13.04
N TYR A 124 -11.99 14.38 12.19
CA TYR A 124 -12.90 14.75 11.12
C TYR A 124 -14.24 15.23 11.67
N LYS A 125 -14.75 16.35 11.13
CA LYS A 125 -15.97 17.03 11.60
C LYS A 125 -17.17 16.92 10.67
N GLY A 126 -17.09 16.10 9.61
CA GLY A 126 -18.23 15.90 8.69
C GLY A 126 -18.26 16.89 7.53
N ASP A 127 -17.13 17.53 7.21
CA ASP A 127 -17.06 18.52 6.13
C ASP A 127 -17.31 17.84 4.77
N LEU A 128 -18.07 18.54 3.92
CA LEU A 128 -18.49 18.10 2.59
C LEU A 128 -18.19 19.19 1.57
N ASP A 129 -17.70 18.76 0.41
CA ASP A 129 -17.64 19.55 -0.81
C ASP A 129 -18.75 19.13 -1.78
N PHE A 130 -19.30 20.12 -2.51
CA PHE A 130 -20.36 19.95 -3.49
C PHE A 130 -19.82 20.21 -4.89
N LEU A 131 -19.51 19.14 -5.59
CA LEU A 131 -19.01 19.18 -6.95
C LEU A 131 -20.19 19.31 -7.93
N THR A 132 -20.09 20.25 -8.86
CA THR A 132 -21.12 20.45 -9.89
C THR A 132 -20.53 20.55 -11.28
N ASN A 133 -21.21 19.93 -12.26
CA ASN A 133 -20.89 20.06 -13.68
C ASN A 133 -21.71 21.18 -14.37
N LYS A 134 -22.34 22.09 -13.61
CA LYS A 134 -23.27 23.11 -14.13
C LYS A 134 -22.74 23.86 -15.35
N GLY A 135 -21.48 24.32 -15.29
CA GLY A 135 -20.87 25.07 -16.40
C GLY A 135 -20.73 24.28 -17.70
N LEU A 136 -20.72 22.94 -17.65
CA LEU A 136 -20.78 22.07 -18.82
C LEU A 136 -22.24 21.80 -19.25
N ALA A 137 -23.14 21.60 -18.30
CA ALA A 137 -24.55 21.33 -18.56
C ALA A 137 -25.24 22.51 -19.28
N ASP A 138 -24.95 23.75 -18.85
CA ASP A 138 -25.50 24.97 -19.45
C ASP A 138 -25.11 25.10 -20.94
N ARG A 139 -23.92 24.63 -21.34
CA ARG A 139 -23.42 24.72 -22.74
C ARG A 139 -24.25 23.89 -23.72
N ILE A 140 -24.97 22.89 -23.24
CA ILE A 140 -25.78 21.98 -24.06
C ILE A 140 -27.27 22.04 -23.68
N GLY A 141 -27.68 23.01 -22.86
CA GLY A 141 -29.07 23.14 -22.40
C GLY A 141 -29.57 21.93 -21.59
N ASN A 142 -28.67 21.24 -20.89
CA ASN A 142 -28.99 20.04 -20.11
C ASN A 142 -29.04 20.35 -18.60
N THR A 143 -29.58 19.42 -17.81
CA THR A 143 -29.66 19.51 -16.36
C THR A 143 -28.31 19.18 -15.72
N MET A 144 -27.91 19.96 -14.71
CA MET A 144 -26.69 19.71 -13.96
C MET A 144 -26.84 18.52 -13.00
N ASN A 145 -25.71 17.88 -12.69
CA ASN A 145 -25.58 16.90 -11.63
C ASN A 145 -24.76 17.49 -10.48
N ILE A 146 -25.09 17.08 -9.26
CA ILE A 146 -24.31 17.38 -8.06
C ILE A 146 -23.76 16.06 -7.52
N ALA A 147 -22.46 16.05 -7.22
CA ALA A 147 -21.80 14.99 -6.47
C ALA A 147 -21.29 15.57 -5.15
N GLN A 148 -21.26 14.76 -4.10
CA GLN A 148 -20.75 15.16 -2.79
C GLN A 148 -19.49 14.38 -2.48
N ALA A 149 -18.51 15.05 -1.89
CA ALA A 149 -17.29 14.41 -1.39
C ALA A 149 -17.03 14.86 0.04
N GLU A 150 -16.77 13.92 0.93
CA GLU A 150 -16.22 14.27 2.23
C GLU A 150 -14.82 14.84 2.05
N ILE A 151 -14.54 15.97 2.67
CA ILE A 151 -13.22 16.61 2.61
C ILE A 151 -12.61 16.71 4.00
N HIS A 152 -11.29 16.56 4.08
CA HIS A 152 -10.59 16.74 5.35
C HIS A 152 -9.12 17.09 5.12
N HIS A 153 -8.73 18.27 5.57
CA HIS A 153 -7.37 18.76 5.57
C HIS A 153 -6.78 18.59 6.97
N SER A 154 -5.64 17.90 7.07
CA SER A 154 -4.97 17.67 8.36
C SER A 154 -3.52 17.26 8.17
N LEU A 155 -2.76 17.25 9.26
CA LEU A 155 -1.52 16.47 9.35
C LEU A 155 -1.84 14.99 9.55
N TYR A 156 -1.17 14.11 8.82
CA TYR A 156 -1.28 12.67 8.94
C TYR A 156 0.01 12.07 9.49
N LYS A 157 -0.12 11.04 10.33
CA LYS A 157 1.01 10.31 10.91
C LYS A 157 0.96 8.83 10.54
N TYR A 158 2.06 8.30 10.02
CA TYR A 158 2.28 6.86 9.89
C TYR A 158 3.68 6.47 10.36
N THR A 159 3.91 5.17 10.51
CA THR A 159 5.20 4.60 10.87
C THR A 159 5.61 3.56 9.85
N VAL A 160 6.90 3.58 9.50
CA VAL A 160 7.56 2.57 8.67
C VAL A 160 8.59 1.84 9.54
N VAL A 161 8.59 0.52 9.47
CA VAL A 161 9.59 -0.35 10.12
C VAL A 161 10.24 -1.20 9.04
N MET A 162 11.57 -1.19 8.99
CA MET A 162 12.37 -1.89 7.99
C MET A 162 13.34 -2.86 8.68
N ASP A 163 13.20 -4.15 8.38
CA ASP A 163 14.12 -5.22 8.81
C ASP A 163 15.30 -5.29 7.81
N LEU A 164 16.22 -4.31 7.88
CA LEU A 164 17.27 -4.06 6.89
C LEU A 164 18.21 -5.27 6.69
N ASP A 165 18.46 -6.05 7.73
CA ASP A 165 19.27 -7.26 7.67
C ASP A 165 18.60 -8.39 6.87
N GLN A 166 17.27 -8.42 6.77
CA GLN A 166 16.50 -9.44 6.06
C GLN A 166 16.16 -9.09 4.60
N ILE A 167 16.41 -7.85 4.18
CA ILE A 167 16.29 -7.42 2.77
C ILE A 167 17.31 -8.17 1.92
N GLY A 168 16.84 -8.68 0.78
CA GLY A 168 17.65 -9.34 -0.23
C GLY A 168 17.96 -10.81 0.01
N TYR A 169 17.45 -11.38 1.11
CA TYR A 169 17.55 -12.80 1.41
C TYR A 169 16.14 -13.40 1.46
N ASP A 170 15.87 -14.45 0.69
CA ASP A 170 14.58 -15.15 0.64
C ASP A 170 14.75 -16.67 0.70
N ASP A 171 14.16 -17.27 1.74
CA ASP A 171 14.20 -18.70 2.06
C ASP A 171 12.79 -19.31 2.06
N ALA A 172 11.81 -18.61 1.46
CA ALA A 172 10.45 -19.10 1.34
C ALA A 172 10.35 -20.42 0.56
N ASP A 173 11.27 -20.64 -0.37
CA ASP A 173 11.50 -21.92 -1.04
C ASP A 173 12.84 -22.52 -0.57
N SER A 174 12.79 -23.61 0.19
CA SER A 174 13.98 -24.27 0.74
C SER A 174 14.88 -24.89 -0.33
N GLU A 175 14.35 -25.15 -1.53
CA GLU A 175 15.12 -25.69 -2.65
C GLU A 175 15.77 -24.56 -3.48
N ASN A 176 15.29 -23.33 -3.35
CA ASN A 176 15.74 -22.16 -4.11
C ASN A 176 15.90 -20.93 -3.22
N ILE A 177 16.91 -20.97 -2.34
CA ILE A 177 17.27 -19.83 -1.48
C ILE A 177 17.90 -18.74 -2.34
N ILE A 178 17.36 -17.53 -2.23
CA ILE A 178 17.86 -16.35 -2.95
C ILE A 178 18.64 -15.45 -1.98
N ASP A 179 19.87 -15.09 -2.36
CA ASP A 179 20.66 -14.03 -1.74
C ASP A 179 21.21 -13.11 -2.84
N ILE A 180 20.72 -11.88 -2.89
CA ILE A 180 21.11 -10.88 -3.92
C ILE A 180 22.49 -10.27 -3.66
N GLY A 181 23.13 -10.59 -2.54
CA GLY A 181 24.43 -10.07 -2.15
C GLY A 181 24.40 -8.62 -1.67
N SER A 182 25.52 -8.18 -1.09
CA SER A 182 25.61 -6.89 -0.41
C SER A 182 25.52 -5.67 -1.35
N ALA A 183 26.00 -5.81 -2.60
CA ALA A 183 26.00 -4.71 -3.57
C ALA A 183 24.57 -4.33 -4.00
N GLU A 184 23.78 -5.31 -4.43
CA GLU A 184 22.39 -5.08 -4.85
C GLU A 184 21.51 -4.70 -3.66
N LYS A 185 21.71 -5.33 -2.50
CA LYS A 185 21.04 -4.92 -1.25
C LYS A 185 21.28 -3.44 -0.92
N SER A 186 22.53 -2.98 -1.04
CA SER A 186 22.87 -1.57 -0.80
C SER A 186 22.22 -0.64 -1.82
N ARG A 187 22.19 -1.04 -3.11
CA ARG A 187 21.54 -0.26 -4.18
C ARG A 187 20.04 -0.07 -3.88
N ARG A 188 19.36 -1.12 -3.47
CA ARG A 188 17.92 -1.11 -3.16
C ARG A 188 17.58 -0.19 -1.99
N VAL A 189 18.38 -0.21 -0.93
CA VAL A 189 18.13 0.59 0.29
C VAL A 189 18.47 2.09 0.10
N GLN A 190 19.30 2.43 -0.89
CA GLN A 190 19.73 3.81 -1.14
C GLN A 190 18.80 4.61 -2.07
N LYS A 191 17.80 3.97 -2.69
CA LYS A 191 16.74 4.65 -3.42
C LYS A 191 15.71 5.24 -2.47
#